data_AF-A0A3E5GW57-F1
#
_entry.id   AF-A0A3E5GW57-F1
#
_cell.length_a   1.000
_cell.length_b   1.000
_cell.length_c   1.000
_cell.angle_alpha   90.00
_cell.angle_beta   90.00
_cell.angle_gamma   90.00
#
_symmetry.space_group_name_H-M   'P 1'
#
loop_
_entity.id
_entity.type
_entity.pdbx_description
1 polymer ?
#
loop_
_entity_poly.entity_id
_entity_poly.type
_entity_poly.pdbx_seq_one_letter_code
_entity_poly.pdbx_strand_id
1 'polypeptide(L)'
;MVVFDNWKFREILKSIMEKKKFKGHRISSKQQLYVLIGEALHVSPETVKYWQRDKSSGPDPRMPELLDELECYLEYPSGTLRKKIKIEEEKTEGKRMDKVSEFQKQQIMEIYEVLKNFVSEMDIEDEDEYYKIRAVIERKKLVLPEAIFNAIWQFMDNVVEEYVLNAEKPAFTEEEAEYENGVMNIKTDAAFNKLMSQFLERLQELDEKIDQFAEQELRAYLLG
;
A
#
# COMPACT_ATOMS: atom_id res chain seq x y z
N MET A 1 -9.33 -13.97 19.21
CA MET A 1 -10.02 -12.69 18.94
C MET A 1 -10.33 -12.63 17.46
N VAL A 2 -11.49 -12.11 17.05
CA VAL A 2 -11.81 -11.85 15.63
C VAL A 2 -11.53 -10.38 15.38
N VAL A 3 -10.73 -10.07 14.37
CA VAL A 3 -10.42 -8.70 13.97
C VAL A 3 -10.81 -8.46 12.52
N PHE A 4 -10.93 -7.20 12.14
CA PHE A 4 -11.15 -6.82 10.75
C PHE A 4 -9.93 -7.21 9.89
N ASP A 5 -10.19 -7.73 8.68
CA ASP A 5 -9.17 -8.08 7.70
C ASP A 5 -8.97 -6.93 6.71
N ASN A 6 -8.14 -5.96 7.10
CA ASN A 6 -7.88 -4.76 6.30
C ASN A 6 -7.30 -5.11 4.92
N TRP A 7 -6.45 -6.13 4.84
CA TRP A 7 -5.86 -6.58 3.59
C TRP A 7 -6.92 -7.11 2.64
N LYS A 8 -7.80 -7.99 3.12
CA LYS A 8 -8.88 -8.54 2.31
C LYS A 8 -9.88 -7.46 1.88
N PHE A 9 -10.09 -6.45 2.73
CA PHE A 9 -10.87 -5.28 2.35
C PHE A 9 -10.22 -4.51 1.18
N ARG A 10 -8.90 -4.23 1.23
CA ARG A 10 -8.17 -3.59 0.12
C ARG A 10 -8.30 -4.36 -1.19
N GLU A 11 -8.11 -5.68 -1.15
CA GLU A 11 -8.21 -6.55 -2.33
C GLU A 11 -9.60 -6.51 -2.98
N ILE A 12 -10.66 -6.52 -2.14
CA ILE A 12 -12.03 -6.39 -2.64
C ILE A 12 -12.23 -5.04 -3.35
N LEU A 13 -11.76 -3.93 -2.75
CA LEU A 13 -11.87 -2.62 -3.38
C LEU A 13 -11.06 -2.54 -4.68
N LYS A 14 -9.87 -3.14 -4.74
CA LYS A 14 -9.03 -3.23 -5.95
C LYS A 14 -9.75 -4.00 -7.07
N SER A 15 -10.33 -5.15 -6.76
CA SER A 15 -11.12 -5.93 -7.74
C SER A 15 -12.33 -5.16 -8.28
N ILE A 16 -12.99 -4.37 -7.43
CA ILE A 16 -14.11 -3.52 -7.84
C ILE A 16 -13.61 -2.40 -8.79
N MET A 17 -12.48 -1.77 -8.45
CA MET A 17 -11.85 -0.73 -9.28
C MET A 17 -11.46 -1.24 -10.66
N GLU A 18 -10.90 -2.44 -10.77
CA GLU A 18 -10.53 -3.07 -12.04
C GLU A 18 -11.74 -3.32 -12.94
N LYS A 19 -12.88 -3.72 -12.35
CA LYS A 19 -14.14 -3.92 -13.08
C LYS A 19 -14.78 -2.60 -13.54
N LYS A 20 -14.33 -1.45 -13.02
CA LYS A 20 -14.85 -0.09 -13.29
C LYS A 20 -16.37 0.06 -13.14
N LYS A 21 -17.02 -0.88 -12.45
CA LYS A 21 -18.47 -0.93 -12.24
C LYS A 21 -18.77 -1.59 -10.90
N PHE A 22 -19.63 -0.94 -10.11
CA PHE A 22 -20.07 -1.43 -8.81
C PHE A 22 -21.53 -1.04 -8.59
N LYS A 23 -22.40 -2.01 -8.28
CA LYS A 23 -23.84 -1.80 -8.04
C LYS A 23 -24.55 -0.92 -9.07
N GLY A 24 -24.25 -1.12 -10.35
CA GLY A 24 -24.84 -0.35 -11.45
C GLY A 24 -24.18 1.01 -11.71
N HIS A 25 -23.33 1.50 -10.82
CA HIS A 25 -22.54 2.71 -11.01
C HIS A 25 -21.25 2.42 -11.76
N ARG A 26 -20.85 3.33 -12.66
CA ARG A 26 -19.49 3.32 -13.23
C ARG A 26 -18.55 3.95 -12.21
N ILE A 27 -17.49 3.25 -11.86
CA ILE A 27 -16.49 3.71 -10.89
C ILE A 27 -15.23 4.10 -11.64
N SER A 28 -14.79 5.34 -11.45
CA SER A 28 -13.57 5.89 -12.05
C SER A 28 -12.48 6.22 -11.04
N SER A 29 -12.79 6.24 -9.73
CA SER A 29 -11.79 6.49 -8.68
C SER A 29 -12.14 5.76 -7.38
N LYS A 30 -11.10 5.48 -6.57
CA LYS A 30 -11.29 4.93 -5.22
C LYS A 30 -12.10 5.86 -4.33
N GLN A 31 -11.98 7.18 -4.49
CA GLN A 31 -12.76 8.15 -3.73
C GLN A 31 -14.27 8.00 -3.96
N GLN A 32 -14.71 7.74 -5.19
CA GLN A 32 -16.13 7.47 -5.47
C GLN A 32 -16.61 6.20 -4.76
N LEU A 33 -15.76 5.17 -4.71
CA LEU A 33 -16.08 3.93 -4.00
C LEU A 33 -16.20 4.17 -2.50
N TYR A 34 -15.32 5.01 -1.90
CA TYR A 34 -15.42 5.39 -0.49
C TYR A 34 -16.70 6.17 -0.18
N VAL A 35 -17.14 7.06 -1.09
CA VAL A 35 -18.41 7.78 -0.96
C VAL A 35 -19.58 6.82 -0.98
N LEU A 36 -19.64 5.91 -1.96
CA LEU A 36 -20.74 4.95 -2.09
C LEU A 36 -20.83 3.99 -0.89
N ILE A 37 -19.68 3.57 -0.35
CA ILE A 37 -19.62 2.72 0.84
C ILE A 37 -20.01 3.53 2.08
N GLY A 38 -19.49 4.75 2.21
CA GLY A 38 -19.79 5.64 3.35
C GLY A 38 -21.27 6.02 3.45
N GLU A 39 -21.89 6.36 2.31
CA GLU A 39 -23.33 6.65 2.24
C GLU A 39 -24.18 5.45 2.65
N ALA A 40 -23.84 4.25 2.18
CA ALA A 40 -24.58 3.03 2.49
C ALA A 40 -24.47 2.59 3.96
N LEU A 41 -23.34 2.91 4.61
CA LEU A 41 -23.03 2.54 5.99
C LEU A 41 -23.19 3.69 6.98
N HIS A 42 -23.66 4.85 6.52
CA HIS A 42 -23.78 6.08 7.30
C HIS A 42 -22.48 6.50 8.01
N VAL A 43 -21.33 6.31 7.36
CA VAL A 43 -20.00 6.75 7.83
C VAL A 43 -19.34 7.69 6.83
N SER A 44 -18.32 8.43 7.27
CA SER A 44 -17.60 9.33 6.36
C SER A 44 -16.75 8.56 5.34
N PRO A 45 -16.56 9.08 4.11
CA PRO A 45 -15.65 8.47 3.13
C PRO A 45 -14.21 8.33 3.66
N GLU A 46 -13.76 9.27 4.49
CA GLU A 46 -12.44 9.21 5.13
C GLU A 46 -12.34 8.08 6.15
N THR A 47 -13.44 7.74 6.84
CA THR A 47 -13.52 6.56 7.72
C THR A 47 -13.33 5.28 6.91
N VAL A 48 -14.01 5.16 5.77
CA VAL A 48 -13.86 4.02 4.85
C VAL A 48 -12.43 3.93 4.30
N LYS A 49 -11.86 5.07 3.89
CA LYS A 49 -10.46 5.16 3.48
C LYS A 49 -9.53 4.68 4.59
N TYR A 50 -9.78 5.12 5.83
CA TYR A 50 -8.99 4.74 7.00
C TYR A 50 -9.05 3.24 7.31
N TRP A 51 -10.17 2.55 7.08
CA TRP A 51 -10.29 1.10 7.27
C TRP A 51 -9.31 0.27 6.45
N GLN A 52 -8.78 0.81 5.35
CA GLN A 52 -7.74 0.12 4.61
C GLN A 52 -6.41 0.07 5.39
N ARG A 53 -6.09 1.07 6.24
CA ARG A 53 -4.79 1.16 6.93
C ARG A 53 -4.54 0.00 7.88
N ASP A 54 -3.28 -0.43 8.02
CA ASP A 54 -2.92 -1.62 8.81
C ASP A 54 -3.13 -1.47 10.31
N LYS A 55 -3.05 -0.24 10.83
CA LYS A 55 -3.36 0.09 12.24
C LYS A 55 -4.85 0.31 12.48
N SER A 56 -5.67 0.30 11.44
CA SER A 56 -7.10 0.50 11.58
C SER A 56 -7.75 -0.74 12.14
N SER A 57 -8.54 -0.58 13.19
CA SER A 57 -9.38 -1.66 13.72
C SER A 57 -10.59 -1.97 12.82
N GLY A 58 -10.75 -1.25 11.70
CA GLY A 58 -11.90 -1.37 10.81
C GLY A 58 -13.16 -0.69 11.38
N PRO A 59 -14.35 -1.16 10.97
CA PRO A 59 -15.62 -0.80 11.58
C PRO A 59 -15.59 -0.92 13.11
N ASP A 60 -16.28 -0.03 13.83
CA ASP A 60 -16.24 0.00 15.31
C ASP A 60 -16.66 -1.36 15.90
N PRO A 61 -15.79 -2.04 16.69
CA PRO A 61 -16.12 -3.32 17.31
C PRO A 61 -17.35 -3.29 18.23
N ARG A 62 -17.72 -2.10 18.73
CA ARG A 62 -18.93 -1.89 19.54
C ARG A 62 -20.21 -1.91 18.70
N MET A 63 -20.09 -1.82 17.39
CA MET A 63 -21.16 -1.87 16.40
C MET A 63 -20.95 -3.05 15.45
N PRO A 64 -21.15 -4.30 15.92
CA PRO A 64 -20.88 -5.49 15.11
C PRO A 64 -21.70 -5.55 13.81
N GLU A 65 -22.89 -4.94 13.82
CA GLU A 65 -23.78 -4.83 12.65
C GLU A 65 -23.12 -4.07 11.49
N LEU A 66 -22.27 -3.08 11.77
CA LEU A 66 -21.60 -2.27 10.74
C LEU A 66 -20.67 -3.11 9.85
N LEU A 67 -20.02 -4.13 10.42
CA LEU A 67 -19.19 -5.04 9.65
C LEU A 67 -20.02 -5.99 8.80
N ASP A 68 -21.15 -6.48 9.33
CA ASP A 68 -22.07 -7.33 8.57
C ASP A 68 -22.75 -6.56 7.43
N GLU A 69 -23.12 -5.30 7.67
CA GLU A 69 -23.63 -4.38 6.65
C GLU A 69 -22.58 -4.12 5.57
N LEU A 70 -21.30 -3.93 5.95
CA LEU A 70 -20.22 -3.74 5.00
C LEU A 70 -20.04 -4.98 4.10
N GLU A 71 -19.99 -6.18 4.69
CA GLU A 71 -19.87 -7.44 3.95
C GLU A 71 -21.06 -7.65 3.02
N CYS A 72 -22.28 -7.40 3.51
CA CYS A 72 -23.50 -7.46 2.72
C CYS A 72 -23.51 -6.43 1.59
N TYR A 73 -23.06 -5.20 1.87
CA TYR A 73 -23.02 -4.14 0.87
C TYR A 73 -22.00 -4.43 -0.23
N LEU A 74 -20.88 -5.08 0.09
CA LEU A 74 -19.90 -5.51 -0.89
C LEU A 74 -20.31 -6.79 -1.65
N GLU A 75 -21.44 -7.40 -1.31
CA GLU A 75 -21.94 -8.67 -1.88
C GLU A 75 -21.06 -9.87 -1.53
N TYR A 76 -20.45 -9.86 -0.34
CA TYR A 76 -19.65 -10.97 0.20
C TYR A 76 -20.36 -11.68 1.36
N PRO A 77 -20.13 -12.99 1.55
CA PRO A 77 -20.67 -13.72 2.70
C PRO A 77 -20.23 -13.11 4.03
N SER A 78 -21.10 -13.17 5.05
CA SER A 78 -20.75 -12.74 6.40
C SER A 78 -19.54 -13.52 6.94
N GLY A 79 -18.61 -12.79 7.55
CA GLY A 79 -17.32 -13.31 8.02
C GLY A 79 -16.21 -13.29 6.97
N THR A 80 -16.45 -12.78 5.76
CA THR A 80 -15.42 -12.63 4.72
C THR A 80 -14.28 -11.72 5.17
N LEU A 81 -14.59 -10.58 5.80
CA LEU A 81 -13.66 -9.55 6.28
C LEU A 81 -13.25 -9.77 7.75
N ARG A 82 -13.48 -10.97 8.29
CA ARG A 82 -13.18 -11.32 9.68
C ARG A 82 -11.98 -12.26 9.74
N LYS A 83 -10.85 -11.77 10.25
CA LYS A 83 -9.65 -12.57 10.50
C LYS A 83 -9.68 -13.13 11.92
N LYS A 84 -9.65 -14.46 12.05
CA LYS A 84 -9.48 -15.12 13.35
C LYS A 84 -8.02 -15.03 13.78
N ILE A 85 -7.75 -14.25 14.82
CA ILE A 85 -6.48 -14.32 15.56
C ILE A 85 -6.64 -15.43 16.60
N LYS A 86 -5.88 -16.51 16.44
CA LYS A 86 -5.61 -17.44 17.55
C LYS A 86 -4.81 -16.65 18.57
N ILE A 87 -5.40 -16.39 19.75
CA ILE A 87 -4.61 -15.95 20.89
C ILE A 87 -3.93 -17.21 21.39
N GLU A 88 -2.76 -17.51 20.86
CA GLU A 88 -1.79 -18.26 21.64
C GLU A 88 -1.30 -17.25 22.68
N GLU A 89 -1.53 -17.57 23.95
CA GLU A 89 -0.95 -16.86 25.07
C GLU A 89 0.53 -16.61 24.77
N GLU A 90 1.00 -15.38 24.98
CA GLU A 90 2.41 -15.03 25.01
C GLU A 90 3.12 -15.93 26.04
N LYS A 91 3.55 -17.10 25.58
CA LYS A 91 4.79 -17.69 26.03
C LYS A 91 5.83 -17.20 25.05
N THR A 92 6.80 -16.48 25.59
CA THR A 92 8.10 -16.22 24.98
C THR A 92 8.75 -17.56 24.59
N GLU A 93 8.31 -18.13 23.47
CA GLU A 93 9.06 -19.08 22.68
C GLU A 93 9.05 -18.48 21.29
N GLY A 94 10.23 -18.02 20.86
CA GLY A 94 10.39 -17.31 19.60
C GLY A 94 9.61 -18.00 18.50
N LYS A 95 8.90 -17.22 17.68
CA LYS A 95 8.38 -17.63 16.37
C LYS A 95 9.38 -18.64 15.84
N ARG A 96 8.98 -19.92 15.69
CA ARG A 96 9.77 -20.86 14.89
C ARG A 96 9.68 -20.33 13.47
N MET A 97 10.51 -19.32 13.18
CA MET A 97 10.77 -18.79 11.86
C MET A 97 11.42 -19.95 11.11
N ASP A 98 10.81 -20.35 10.01
CA ASP A 98 11.46 -21.26 9.09
C ASP A 98 12.82 -20.66 8.76
N LYS A 99 13.88 -21.35 9.17
CA LYS A 99 15.25 -20.96 8.81
C LYS A 99 15.30 -20.88 7.29
N VAL A 100 15.52 -19.68 6.77
CA VAL A 100 15.70 -19.49 5.33
C VAL A 100 17.08 -19.97 4.92
N SER A 101 17.19 -20.54 3.72
CA SER A 101 18.50 -20.91 3.17
C SER A 101 19.32 -19.68 2.82
N GLU A 102 20.64 -19.83 2.69
CA GLU A 102 21.51 -18.75 2.20
C GLU A 102 21.09 -18.23 0.82
N PHE A 103 20.57 -19.12 -0.04
CA PHE A 103 19.97 -18.71 -1.30
C PHE A 103 18.76 -17.80 -1.09
N GLN A 104 17.85 -18.15 -0.18
CA GLN A 104 16.70 -17.31 0.15
C GLN A 104 17.10 -15.97 0.79
N LYS A 105 18.13 -15.95 1.64
CA LYS A 105 18.71 -14.70 2.18
C LYS A 105 19.23 -13.80 1.07
N GLN A 106 19.95 -14.36 0.10
CA GLN A 106 20.41 -13.63 -1.06
C GLN A 106 19.23 -13.05 -1.86
N GLN A 107 18.15 -13.83 -2.04
CA GLN A 107 16.96 -13.36 -2.72
C GLN A 107 16.25 -12.21 -1.99
N ILE A 108 16.26 -12.22 -0.64
CA ILE A 108 15.74 -11.11 0.19
C ILE A 108 16.63 -9.87 0.08
N MET A 109 17.95 -10.05 0.11
CA MET A 109 18.90 -8.93 -0.05
C MET A 109 18.76 -8.27 -1.42
N GLU A 110 18.62 -9.05 -2.49
CA GLU A 110 18.37 -8.51 -3.84
C GLU A 110 17.07 -7.67 -3.90
N ILE A 111 16.03 -8.02 -3.13
CA ILE A 111 14.82 -7.20 -3.07
C ILE A 111 15.11 -5.86 -2.40
N TYR A 112 15.84 -5.87 -1.29
CA TYR A 112 16.23 -4.64 -0.62
C TYR A 112 17.08 -3.75 -1.54
N GLU A 113 18.06 -4.31 -2.24
CA GLU A 113 18.87 -3.58 -3.22
C GLU A 113 18.02 -2.99 -4.36
N VAL A 114 17.08 -3.75 -4.92
CA VAL A 114 16.17 -3.26 -5.96
C VAL A 114 15.34 -2.06 -5.45
N LEU A 115 14.84 -2.12 -4.21
CA LEU A 115 14.10 -1.01 -3.61
C LEU A 115 14.98 0.22 -3.37
N LYS A 116 16.21 0.04 -2.88
CA LYS A 116 17.15 1.14 -2.66
C LYS A 116 17.59 1.78 -3.98
N ASN A 117 17.80 0.96 -5.01
CA ASN A 117 18.17 1.45 -6.34
C ASN A 117 17.05 2.29 -6.94
N PHE A 118 15.79 1.85 -6.83
CA PHE A 118 14.62 2.61 -7.28
C PHE A 118 14.55 4.04 -6.69
N VAL A 119 14.95 4.20 -5.43
CA VAL A 119 15.06 5.54 -4.82
C VAL A 119 16.31 6.27 -5.31
N SER A 120 17.47 5.62 -5.30
CA SER A 120 18.74 6.27 -5.65
C SER A 120 18.83 6.71 -7.13
N GLU A 121 18.16 6.00 -8.02
CA GLU A 121 18.04 6.32 -9.44
C GLU A 121 16.94 7.36 -9.71
N MET A 122 16.24 7.80 -8.65
CA MET A 122 15.19 8.82 -8.67
C MET A 122 13.94 8.39 -9.44
N ASP A 123 13.65 7.08 -9.49
CA ASP A 123 12.55 6.49 -10.27
C ASP A 123 11.21 6.48 -9.53
N ILE A 124 11.09 7.14 -8.38
CA ILE A 124 9.92 7.06 -7.50
C ILE A 124 8.62 7.63 -8.10
N GLU A 125 8.70 8.32 -9.24
CA GLU A 125 7.56 8.81 -10.03
C GLU A 125 7.47 8.14 -11.42
N ASP A 126 8.32 7.14 -11.71
CA ASP A 126 8.32 6.38 -12.97
C ASP A 126 7.45 5.12 -12.84
N GLU A 127 6.29 5.14 -13.51
CA GLU A 127 5.35 4.02 -13.53
C GLU A 127 5.95 2.77 -14.19
N ASP A 128 6.72 2.93 -15.27
CA ASP A 128 7.30 1.81 -16.01
C ASP A 128 8.35 1.11 -15.15
N GLU A 129 9.20 1.87 -14.47
CA GLU A 129 10.20 1.31 -13.56
C GLU A 129 9.55 0.64 -12.34
N TYR A 130 8.49 1.24 -11.78
CA TYR A 130 7.69 0.60 -10.74
C TYR A 130 7.19 -0.81 -11.15
N TYR A 131 6.63 -0.95 -12.35
CA TYR A 131 6.17 -2.26 -12.83
C TYR A 131 7.33 -3.22 -13.11
N LYS A 132 8.50 -2.72 -13.54
CA LYS A 132 9.71 -3.56 -13.69
C LYS A 132 10.17 -4.13 -12.35
N ILE A 133 10.36 -3.29 -11.33
CA ILE A 133 10.79 -3.78 -10.01
C ILE A 133 9.75 -4.70 -9.38
N ARG A 134 8.45 -4.42 -9.58
CA ARG A 134 7.35 -5.26 -9.11
C ARG A 134 7.40 -6.65 -9.74
N ALA A 135 7.66 -6.74 -11.04
CA ALA A 135 7.82 -8.01 -11.74
C ALA A 135 9.08 -8.78 -11.27
N VAL A 136 10.17 -8.09 -10.93
CA VAL A 136 11.36 -8.72 -10.32
C VAL A 136 11.00 -9.37 -8.98
N ILE A 137 10.28 -8.63 -8.12
CA ILE A 137 9.87 -9.11 -6.79
C ILE A 137 8.88 -10.25 -6.91
N GLU A 138 7.88 -10.16 -7.79
CA GLU A 138 6.84 -11.20 -7.97
C GLU A 138 7.44 -12.58 -8.28
N ARG A 139 8.47 -12.63 -9.13
CA ARG A 139 9.17 -13.88 -9.47
C ARG A 139 9.76 -14.59 -8.24
N LYS A 140 10.07 -13.85 -7.19
CA LYS A 140 10.65 -14.39 -5.95
C LYS A 140 9.62 -15.10 -5.07
N LYS A 141 8.33 -15.00 -5.38
CA LYS A 141 7.26 -15.80 -4.74
C LYS A 141 7.53 -17.31 -4.76
N LEU A 142 8.19 -17.79 -5.81
CA LEU A 142 8.48 -19.22 -5.99
C LEU A 142 9.57 -19.75 -5.05
N VAL A 143 10.42 -18.85 -4.53
CA VAL A 143 11.61 -19.22 -3.75
C VAL A 143 11.54 -18.75 -2.31
N LEU A 144 10.80 -17.68 -2.02
CA LEU A 144 10.69 -17.11 -0.68
C LEU A 144 9.55 -17.77 0.11
N PRO A 145 9.71 -17.92 1.45
CA PRO A 145 8.60 -18.30 2.31
C PRO A 145 7.42 -17.34 2.16
N GLU A 146 6.20 -17.87 2.22
CA GLU A 146 4.97 -17.11 2.00
C GLU A 146 4.86 -15.89 2.92
N ALA A 147 5.25 -16.03 4.20
CA ALA A 147 5.16 -14.95 5.18
C ALA A 147 6.00 -13.73 4.77
N ILE A 148 7.27 -13.93 4.41
CA ILE A 148 8.17 -12.83 4.05
C ILE A 148 7.83 -12.26 2.67
N PHE A 149 7.45 -13.11 1.72
CA PHE A 149 7.00 -12.64 0.40
C PHE A 149 5.77 -11.74 0.53
N ASN A 150 4.77 -12.15 1.33
CA ASN A 150 3.57 -11.35 1.52
C ASN A 150 3.86 -10.01 2.20
N ALA A 151 4.79 -9.96 3.16
CA ALA A 151 5.21 -8.70 3.79
C ALA A 151 5.84 -7.75 2.76
N ILE A 152 6.75 -8.25 1.92
CA ILE A 152 7.38 -7.47 0.84
C ILE A 152 6.33 -7.01 -0.17
N TRP A 153 5.43 -7.89 -0.58
CA TRP A 153 4.39 -7.57 -1.56
C TRP A 153 3.44 -6.48 -1.03
N GLN A 154 3.09 -6.56 0.25
CA GLN A 154 2.29 -5.52 0.91
C GLN A 154 3.03 -4.19 1.00
N PHE A 155 4.34 -4.19 1.26
CA PHE A 155 5.14 -2.97 1.25
C PHE A 155 5.12 -2.31 -0.14
N MET A 156 5.25 -3.09 -1.22
CA MET A 156 5.14 -2.59 -2.59
C MET A 156 3.77 -1.94 -2.89
N ASP A 157 2.69 -2.63 -2.59
CA ASP A 157 1.33 -2.16 -2.92
C ASP A 157 0.86 -1.00 -2.00
N ASN A 158 1.37 -0.92 -0.77
CA ASN A 158 0.87 0.02 0.24
C ASN A 158 1.76 1.24 0.47
N VAL A 159 3.06 1.11 0.20
CA VAL A 159 4.03 2.18 0.43
C VAL A 159 4.57 2.65 -0.91
N VAL A 160 5.24 1.79 -1.66
CA VAL A 160 5.92 2.19 -2.91
C VAL A 160 4.92 2.71 -3.96
N GLU A 161 3.79 2.02 -4.16
CA GLU A 161 2.74 2.43 -5.13
C GLU A 161 2.20 3.84 -4.86
N GLU A 162 2.15 4.28 -3.60
CA GLU A 162 1.65 5.62 -3.25
C GLU A 162 2.58 6.73 -3.79
N TYR A 163 3.90 6.49 -3.77
CA TYR A 163 4.87 7.44 -4.29
C TYR A 163 4.82 7.54 -5.82
N VAL A 164 4.40 6.48 -6.51
CA VAL A 164 4.39 6.42 -7.97
C VAL A 164 3.03 6.84 -8.54
N LEU A 165 1.96 6.11 -8.21
CA LEU A 165 0.65 6.27 -8.86
C LEU A 165 -0.21 7.36 -8.24
N ASN A 166 0.04 7.70 -6.98
CA ASN A 166 -0.74 8.69 -6.24
C ASN A 166 0.12 9.89 -5.83
N ALA A 167 1.15 10.17 -6.63
CA ALA A 167 2.07 11.27 -6.36
C ALA A 167 1.32 12.62 -6.31
N GLU A 168 1.23 13.19 -5.11
CA GLU A 168 0.76 14.57 -4.95
C GLU A 168 1.76 15.53 -5.60
N LYS A 169 1.30 16.24 -6.64
CA LYS A 169 2.07 17.27 -7.33
C LYS A 169 1.90 18.62 -6.62
N PRO A 170 2.96 19.45 -6.54
CA PRO A 170 2.84 20.79 -5.98
C PRO A 170 1.81 21.62 -6.76
N ALA A 171 1.00 22.38 -6.04
CA ALA A 171 0.13 23.38 -6.65
C ALA A 171 0.96 24.60 -7.08
N PHE A 172 0.76 25.06 -8.31
CA PHE A 172 1.40 26.26 -8.85
C PHE A 172 0.34 27.27 -9.31
N THR A 173 0.67 28.54 -9.18
CA THR A 173 -0.09 29.66 -9.76
C THR A 173 0.24 29.84 -11.25
N GLU A 174 -0.59 30.59 -11.98
CA GLU A 174 -0.36 30.88 -13.42
C GLU A 174 0.94 31.67 -13.69
N GLU A 175 1.41 32.42 -12.69
CA GLU A 175 2.69 33.13 -12.71
C GLU A 175 3.89 32.19 -12.50
N GLU A 176 3.69 31.09 -11.77
CA GLU A 176 4.72 30.12 -11.43
C GLU A 176 4.89 29.03 -12.49
N ALA A 177 3.79 28.60 -13.11
CA ALA A 177 3.80 27.55 -14.14
C ALA A 177 2.64 27.70 -15.13
N GLU A 178 2.83 27.19 -16.34
CA GLU A 178 1.76 27.01 -17.32
C GLU A 178 1.73 25.58 -17.87
N TYR A 179 0.56 25.13 -18.29
CA TYR A 179 0.38 23.84 -18.93
C TYR A 179 0.13 24.03 -20.43
N GLU A 180 1.07 23.56 -21.24
CA GLU A 180 0.93 23.54 -22.70
C GLU A 180 1.09 22.13 -23.22
N ASN A 181 0.11 21.63 -24.00
CA ASN A 181 0.14 20.31 -24.62
C ASN A 181 0.42 19.14 -23.65
N GLY A 182 -0.03 19.25 -22.40
CA GLY A 182 0.19 18.23 -21.36
C GLY A 182 1.56 18.29 -20.70
N VAL A 183 2.41 19.26 -21.06
CA VAL A 183 3.70 19.54 -20.42
C VAL A 183 3.56 20.75 -19.51
N MET A 184 4.06 20.61 -18.28
CA MET A 184 4.13 21.72 -17.34
C MET A 184 5.42 22.50 -17.56
N ASN A 185 5.31 23.78 -17.90
CA ASN A 185 6.42 24.70 -18.04
C ASN A 185 6.54 25.56 -16.79
N ILE A 186 7.63 25.38 -16.04
CA ILE A 186 7.94 26.17 -14.85
C ILE A 186 8.55 27.51 -15.29
N LYS A 187 8.00 28.63 -14.81
CA LYS A 187 8.37 30.00 -15.22
C LYS A 187 9.36 30.68 -14.29
N THR A 188 9.47 30.21 -13.04
CA THR A 188 10.28 30.86 -12.00
C THR A 188 11.20 29.88 -11.28
N ASP A 189 12.37 30.35 -10.87
CA ASP A 189 13.32 29.57 -10.06
C ASP A 189 12.70 29.16 -8.72
N ALA A 190 11.83 30.00 -8.14
CA ALA A 190 11.11 29.69 -6.90
C ALA A 190 10.19 28.48 -7.08
N ALA A 191 9.45 28.42 -8.19
CA ALA A 191 8.59 27.28 -8.51
C ALA A 191 9.40 26.02 -8.82
N PHE A 192 10.53 26.14 -9.51
CA PHE A 192 11.44 25.01 -9.74
C PHE A 192 12.00 24.45 -8.43
N ASN A 193 12.48 25.32 -7.54
CA ASN A 193 12.99 24.92 -6.24
C ASN A 193 11.91 24.26 -5.39
N LYS A 194 10.68 24.78 -5.41
CA LYS A 194 9.52 24.16 -4.74
C LYS A 194 9.26 22.73 -5.24
N LEU A 195 9.26 22.53 -6.56
CA LEU A 195 9.10 21.21 -7.17
C LEU A 195 10.21 20.25 -6.71
N MET A 196 11.46 20.70 -6.82
CA MET A 196 12.63 19.88 -6.50
C MET A 196 12.70 19.55 -5.01
N SER A 197 12.44 20.51 -4.12
CA SER A 197 12.40 20.27 -2.67
C SER A 197 11.37 19.21 -2.30
N GLN A 198 10.14 19.30 -2.83
CA GLN A 198 9.10 18.31 -2.56
C GLN A 198 9.48 16.92 -3.10
N PHE A 199 10.12 16.86 -4.28
CA PHE A 199 10.58 15.59 -4.84
C PHE A 199 11.69 14.94 -3.99
N LEU A 200 12.69 15.73 -3.56
CA LEU A 200 13.78 15.25 -2.70
C LEU A 200 13.29 14.81 -1.32
N GLU A 201 12.32 15.53 -0.72
CA GLU A 201 11.69 15.12 0.53
C GLU A 201 11.03 13.75 0.39
N ARG A 202 10.29 13.53 -0.71
CA ARG A 202 9.64 12.24 -0.98
C ARG A 202 10.63 11.11 -1.20
N LEU A 203 11.74 11.36 -1.90
CA LEU A 203 12.83 10.40 -2.04
C LEU A 203 13.36 9.98 -0.67
N GLN A 204 13.67 10.95 0.19
CA GLN A 204 14.17 10.68 1.52
C GLN A 204 13.15 9.91 2.38
N GLU A 205 11.88 10.30 2.36
CA GLU A 205 10.84 9.62 3.11
C GLU A 205 10.66 8.15 2.67
N LEU A 206 10.68 7.89 1.36
CA LEU A 206 10.58 6.52 0.85
C LEU A 206 11.82 5.71 1.23
N ASP A 207 13.02 6.31 1.15
CA ASP A 207 14.27 5.68 1.57
C ASP A 207 14.22 5.21 3.03
N GLU A 208 13.79 6.11 3.93
CA GLU A 208 13.64 5.83 5.34
C GLU A 208 12.59 4.73 5.61
N LYS A 209 11.49 4.73 4.85
CA LYS A 209 10.45 3.68 4.94
C LYS A 209 10.97 2.32 4.49
N ILE A 210 11.82 2.26 3.46
CA ILE A 210 12.48 1.02 3.02
C ILE A 210 13.40 0.48 4.11
N ASP A 211 14.21 1.34 4.72
CA ASP A 211 15.13 0.95 5.80
C ASP A 211 14.37 0.45 7.04
N GLN A 212 13.30 1.14 7.43
CA GLN A 212 12.43 0.72 8.53
C GLN A 212 11.76 -0.63 8.26
N PHE A 213 11.29 -0.85 7.03
CA PHE A 213 10.71 -2.13 6.61
C PHE A 213 11.76 -3.25 6.66
N ALA A 214 12.97 -3.00 6.15
CA ALA A 214 14.06 -3.96 6.18
C ALA A 214 14.41 -4.39 7.61
N GLU A 215 14.50 -3.42 8.51
CA GLU A 215 14.80 -3.65 9.93
C GLU A 215 13.70 -4.45 10.64
N GLN A 216 12.43 -4.18 10.35
CA GLN A 216 11.29 -4.79 11.03
C GLN A 216 10.95 -6.19 10.49
N GLU A 217 10.94 -6.34 9.16
CA GLU A 217 10.40 -7.52 8.49
C GLU A 217 11.49 -8.41 7.89
N LEU A 218 12.60 -7.85 7.39
CA LEU A 218 13.64 -8.63 6.70
C LEU A 218 14.76 -9.10 7.65
N ARG A 219 15.15 -8.28 8.63
CA ARG A 219 16.31 -8.51 9.53
C ARG A 219 16.31 -9.90 10.16
N ALA A 220 15.16 -10.36 10.64
CA ALA A 220 15.05 -11.64 11.33
C ALA A 220 15.37 -12.83 10.41
N TYR A 221 15.08 -12.73 9.11
CA TYR A 221 15.40 -13.76 8.12
C TYR A 221 16.87 -13.71 7.69
N LEU A 222 17.49 -12.54 7.73
CA LEU A 222 18.89 -12.35 7.34
C LEU A 222 19.87 -12.81 8.42
N LEU A 223 19.50 -12.64 9.70
CA LEU A 223 20.36 -12.97 10.85
C LEU A 223 20.10 -14.35 11.48
N GLY A 224 18.97 -14.99 11.17
CA GLY A 224 18.59 -16.33 11.67
C GLY A 224 19.26 -17.48 10.93
#